data_AF-A0A839P4G0-F1
#
_entry.id   AF-A0A839P4G0-F1
#
_cell.length_a   1.000
_cell.length_b   1.000
_cell.length_c   1.000
_cell.angle_alpha   90.00
_cell.angle_beta   90.00
_cell.angle_gamma   90.00
#
_symmetry.space_group_name_H-M   'P 1'
#
loop_
_entity.id
_entity.type
_entity.pdbx_description
1 polymer ?
#
loop_
_entity_poly.entity_id
_entity_poly.type
_entity_poly.pdbx_seq_one_letter_code
_entity_poly.pdbx_strand_id
1 'polypeptide(L)'
;MKASDASSPAKREEVRTYYEQTLLSRLNDKASGRIVAIQQQLHEDDPAGYLINSGQFEHLNLPTIAIQEEAVPIGFGEVHHRSTDAVLCQERESRQVLEELRVSMGGTAFSAQYQQDPTPLGGSRIRWEWFGSYDTPLPRGAYQCVVQRWDAALTAGPTSDFSVGLTFGLHDGCWHLLDLERQRLDFPDLKRRVQGLAARWNADVVVVEHAGSGISRCSN
;
A
#
# COMPACT_ATOMS: atom_id res chain seq x y z
N MET A 1 -8.99 5.07 22.83
CA MET A 1 -7.60 5.56 22.73
C MET A 1 -7.63 6.97 22.15
N LYS A 2 -6.78 7.90 22.59
CA LYS A 2 -6.69 9.25 21.97
C LYS A 2 -5.66 9.25 20.83
N ALA A 3 -5.73 10.22 19.92
CA ALA A 3 -4.76 10.35 18.82
C ALA A 3 -3.31 10.43 19.30
N SER A 4 -3.05 11.14 20.41
CA SER A 4 -1.73 11.23 21.05
C SER A 4 -1.19 9.90 21.57
N ASP A 5 -2.08 8.96 21.87
CA ASP A 5 -1.74 7.69 22.50
C ASP A 5 -1.35 6.63 21.46
N ALA A 6 -1.80 6.80 20.20
CA ALA A 6 -1.63 5.82 19.14
C ALA A 6 -0.16 5.61 18.74
N SER A 7 0.70 6.62 18.94
CA SER A 7 2.14 6.50 18.70
C SER A 7 2.88 5.75 19.81
N SER A 8 2.23 5.44 20.95
CA SER A 8 2.85 4.70 22.05
C SER A 8 2.60 3.20 21.91
N PRO A 9 3.64 2.37 21.70
CA PRO A 9 3.49 0.91 21.65
C PRO A 9 2.87 0.35 22.94
N ALA A 10 3.28 0.87 24.10
CA ALA A 10 2.77 0.41 25.40
C ALA A 10 1.26 0.65 25.53
N LYS A 11 0.77 1.81 25.04
CA LYS A 11 -0.66 2.13 25.12
C LYS A 11 -1.50 1.31 24.13
N ARG A 12 -0.92 0.98 22.96
CA ARG A 12 -1.52 0.03 22.01
C ARG A 12 -1.67 -1.36 22.62
N GLU A 13 -0.62 -1.86 23.26
CA GLU A 13 -0.63 -3.16 23.93
C GLU A 13 -1.61 -3.23 25.11
N GLU A 14 -1.74 -2.15 25.88
CA GLU A 14 -2.71 -2.08 26.99
C GLU A 14 -4.16 -2.25 26.49
N VAL A 15 -4.53 -1.59 25.39
CA VAL A 15 -5.88 -1.69 24.83
C VAL A 15 -6.12 -3.07 24.22
N ARG A 16 -5.11 -3.65 23.55
CA ARG A 16 -5.17 -5.03 23.06
C ARG A 16 -5.41 -6.02 24.20
N THR A 17 -4.62 -5.92 25.27
CA THR A 17 -4.74 -6.75 26.47
C THR A 17 -6.13 -6.62 27.09
N TYR A 18 -6.66 -5.39 27.18
CA TYR A 18 -8.01 -5.16 27.67
C TYR A 18 -9.07 -5.88 26.83
N TYR A 19 -8.97 -5.79 25.50
CA TYR A 19 -9.91 -6.48 24.60
C TYR A 19 -9.90 -8.00 24.84
N GLU A 20 -8.72 -8.61 24.82
CA GLU A 20 -8.57 -10.07 24.92
C GLU A 20 -8.95 -10.61 26.30
N GLN A 21 -8.46 -9.97 27.35
CA GLN A 21 -8.57 -10.51 28.70
C GLN A 21 -9.83 -10.06 29.43
N THR A 22 -10.34 -8.87 29.10
CA THR A 22 -11.45 -8.25 29.84
C THR A 22 -12.73 -8.18 29.03
N LEU A 23 -12.70 -7.70 27.79
CA LEU A 23 -13.95 -7.51 27.03
C LEU A 23 -14.56 -8.86 26.63
N LEU A 24 -13.77 -9.76 26.04
CA LEU A 24 -14.24 -11.07 25.60
C LEU A 24 -14.72 -11.96 26.76
N SER A 25 -14.09 -11.83 27.93
CA SER A 25 -14.48 -12.62 29.12
C SER A 25 -15.79 -12.15 29.75
N ARG A 26 -16.20 -10.90 29.50
CA ARG A 26 -17.43 -10.27 30.03
C ARG A 26 -18.67 -10.48 29.17
N LEU A 27 -18.54 -11.11 28.00
CA LEU A 27 -19.73 -11.47 27.21
C LEU A 27 -20.59 -12.46 28.00
N ASN A 28 -21.86 -12.10 28.23
CA ASN A 28 -22.82 -12.92 28.97
C ASN A 28 -23.01 -14.31 28.32
N ASP A 29 -23.10 -14.33 26.99
CA ASP A 29 -23.09 -15.54 26.18
C ASP A 29 -21.99 -15.41 25.13
N LYS A 30 -20.99 -16.30 25.21
CA LYS A 30 -19.85 -16.32 24.29
C LYS A 30 -20.20 -16.93 22.93
N ALA A 31 -21.29 -17.70 22.84
CA ALA A 31 -21.71 -18.34 21.60
C ALA A 31 -22.52 -17.39 20.70
N SER A 32 -23.33 -16.51 21.29
CA SER A 32 -24.21 -15.59 20.54
C SER A 32 -23.84 -14.11 20.67
N GLY A 33 -22.97 -13.76 21.62
CA GLY A 33 -22.51 -12.40 21.84
C GLY A 33 -21.93 -11.77 20.58
N ARG A 34 -22.31 -10.52 20.31
CA ARG A 34 -21.80 -9.73 19.18
C ARG A 34 -21.02 -8.54 19.70
N ILE A 35 -19.92 -8.22 19.03
CA ILE A 35 -19.12 -7.04 19.31
C ILE A 35 -19.19 -6.14 18.09
N VAL A 36 -19.54 -4.89 18.32
CA VAL A 36 -19.50 -3.83 17.30
C VAL A 36 -18.50 -2.79 17.79
N ALA A 37 -17.44 -2.59 17.01
CA ALA A 37 -16.42 -1.59 17.28
C ALA A 37 -16.60 -0.42 16.32
N ILE A 38 -16.92 0.76 16.87
CA ILE A 38 -17.07 2.01 16.11
C ILE A 38 -15.97 2.96 16.56
N GLN A 39 -14.99 3.20 15.70
CA GLN A 39 -13.83 4.03 16.00
C GLN A 39 -13.18 4.52 14.70
N GLN A 40 -12.35 5.55 14.82
CA GLN A 40 -11.46 6.01 13.76
C GLN A 40 -10.11 5.29 13.84
N GLN A 41 -9.48 5.03 12.69
CA GLN A 41 -8.09 4.60 12.63
C GLN A 41 -7.12 5.76 12.89
N LEU A 42 -6.08 5.46 13.67
CA LEU A 42 -5.04 6.39 14.12
C LEU A 42 -3.64 5.86 13.79
N HIS A 43 -3.47 4.53 13.73
CA HIS A 43 -2.22 3.85 13.43
C HIS A 43 -2.52 2.42 12.93
N GLU A 44 -1.65 1.84 12.09
CA GLU A 44 -1.80 0.45 11.59
C GLU A 44 -1.94 -0.63 12.67
N ASP A 45 -1.32 -0.47 13.86
CA ASP A 45 -1.49 -1.40 14.99
C ASP A 45 -2.31 -0.78 16.13
N ASP A 46 -3.14 0.21 15.83
CA ASP A 46 -4.13 0.66 16.79
C ASP A 46 -5.19 -0.45 17.04
N PRO A 47 -6.14 -0.25 17.97
CA PRO A 47 -7.14 -1.26 18.25
C PRO A 47 -7.99 -1.66 17.03
N ALA A 48 -8.26 -0.75 16.08
CA ALA A 48 -8.99 -1.08 14.87
C ALA A 48 -8.15 -1.95 13.94
N GLY A 49 -6.90 -1.53 13.69
CA GLY A 49 -5.93 -2.29 12.91
C GLY A 49 -5.72 -3.70 13.46
N TYR A 50 -5.66 -3.85 14.79
CA TYR A 50 -5.59 -5.16 15.43
C TYR A 50 -6.83 -6.03 15.14
N LEU A 51 -8.04 -5.49 15.30
CA LEU A 51 -9.28 -6.24 15.06
C LEU A 51 -9.44 -6.63 13.58
N ILE A 52 -9.07 -5.73 12.66
CA ILE A 52 -9.06 -6.01 11.22
C ILE A 52 -8.08 -7.15 10.90
N ASN A 53 -6.84 -7.05 11.40
CA ASN A 53 -5.80 -8.04 11.17
C ASN A 53 -6.08 -9.40 11.83
N SER A 54 -6.97 -9.46 12.83
CA SER A 54 -7.40 -10.72 13.44
C SER A 54 -8.21 -11.62 12.49
N GLY A 55 -8.81 -11.05 11.44
CA GLY A 55 -9.68 -11.76 10.50
C GLY A 55 -11.04 -12.22 11.09
N GLN A 56 -11.37 -11.82 12.32
CA GLN A 56 -12.60 -12.24 13.01
C GLN A 56 -13.77 -11.26 12.85
N PHE A 57 -13.50 -10.09 12.26
CA PHE A 57 -14.46 -9.00 12.12
C PHE A 57 -14.75 -8.72 10.65
N GLU A 58 -16.01 -8.44 10.36
CA GLU A 58 -16.39 -7.77 9.12
C GLU A 58 -16.03 -6.28 9.25
N HIS A 59 -15.24 -5.78 8.31
CA HIS A 59 -14.77 -4.40 8.32
C HIS A 59 -15.55 -3.55 7.32
N LEU A 60 -16.30 -2.58 7.83
CA LEU A 60 -16.94 -1.54 7.03
C LEU A 60 -16.14 -0.24 7.17
N ASN A 61 -15.50 0.18 6.08
CA ASN A 61 -14.80 1.45 6.01
C ASN A 61 -15.67 2.48 5.27
N LEU A 62 -15.89 3.64 5.89
CA LEU A 62 -16.60 4.78 5.30
C LEU A 62 -15.66 5.99 5.31
N PRO A 63 -14.78 6.16 4.30
CA PRO A 63 -13.90 7.30 4.23
C PRO A 63 -14.71 8.58 4.05
N THR A 64 -14.23 9.68 4.62
CA THR A 64 -14.92 10.97 4.58
C THR A 64 -15.11 11.45 3.14
N ILE A 65 -14.12 11.20 2.27
CA ILE A 65 -14.22 11.39 0.82
C ILE A 65 -14.09 10.01 0.16
N ALA A 66 -15.11 9.60 -0.60
CA ALA A 66 -15.11 8.33 -1.30
C ALA A 66 -13.96 8.27 -2.33
N ILE A 67 -13.16 7.20 -2.28
CA ILE A 67 -11.99 7.01 -3.17
C ILE A 67 -12.41 6.28 -4.45
N GLN A 68 -13.52 5.55 -4.39
CA GLN A 68 -14.11 4.79 -5.48
C GLN A 68 -15.63 4.78 -5.33
N GLU A 69 -16.33 4.21 -6.31
CA GLU A 69 -17.76 3.96 -6.16
C GLU A 69 -18.02 2.91 -5.09
N GLU A 70 -18.95 3.20 -4.19
CA GLU A 70 -19.29 2.35 -3.05
C GLU A 70 -20.79 2.03 -3.05
N ALA A 71 -21.12 0.80 -2.69
CA ALA A 71 -22.48 0.33 -2.47
C ALA A 71 -22.54 -0.30 -1.08
N VAL A 72 -23.13 0.42 -0.12
CA VAL A 72 -23.15 0.04 1.29
C VAL A 72 -24.55 -0.45 1.65
N PRO A 73 -24.72 -1.75 1.98
CA PRO A 73 -25.99 -2.25 2.48
C PRO A 73 -26.30 -1.61 3.84
N ILE A 74 -27.45 -0.94 3.96
CA ILE A 74 -27.86 -0.28 5.21
C ILE A 74 -28.99 -1.03 5.94
N GLY A 75 -29.29 -2.25 5.47
CA GLY A 75 -30.34 -3.11 6.01
C GLY A 75 -31.66 -2.97 5.25
N PHE A 76 -32.62 -3.84 5.57
CA PHE A 76 -33.98 -3.85 4.97
C PHE A 76 -34.04 -3.91 3.43
N GLY A 77 -32.98 -4.41 2.78
CA GLY A 77 -32.87 -4.45 1.32
C GLY A 77 -32.46 -3.12 0.69
N GLU A 78 -32.10 -2.12 1.48
CA GLU A 78 -31.64 -0.83 1.01
C GLU A 78 -30.12 -0.78 0.88
N VAL A 79 -29.66 -0.06 -0.14
CA VAL A 79 -28.23 0.16 -0.43
C VAL A 79 -27.99 1.64 -0.60
N HIS A 80 -27.04 2.17 0.17
CA HIS A 80 -26.55 3.52 0.03
C HIS A 80 -25.41 3.54 -1.00
N HIS A 81 -25.58 4.33 -2.06
CA HIS A 81 -24.58 4.48 -3.11
C HIS A 81 -23.81 5.78 -2.95
N ARG A 82 -22.49 5.70 -3.10
CA ARG A 82 -21.59 6.85 -3.13
C ARG A 82 -20.75 6.79 -4.39
N SER A 83 -20.75 7.87 -5.16
CA SER A 83 -19.81 8.04 -6.26
C SER A 83 -18.42 8.36 -5.73
N THR A 84 -17.38 8.09 -6.52
CA THR A 84 -16.04 8.63 -6.28
C THR A 84 -16.13 10.13 -5.98
N ASP A 85 -15.32 10.62 -5.05
CA ASP A 85 -15.30 12.00 -4.57
C ASP A 85 -16.55 12.45 -3.77
N ALA A 86 -17.52 11.58 -3.49
CA ALA A 86 -18.64 11.93 -2.63
C ALA A 86 -18.19 12.14 -1.17
N VAL A 87 -18.55 13.30 -0.60
CA VAL A 87 -18.34 13.60 0.82
C VAL A 87 -19.39 12.85 1.66
N LEU A 88 -18.95 12.16 2.71
CA LEU A 88 -19.80 11.29 3.54
C LEU A 88 -20.96 12.07 4.21
N CYS A 89 -20.66 13.23 4.80
CA CYS A 89 -21.64 14.10 5.46
C CYS A 89 -21.42 15.56 5.07
N GLN A 90 -21.83 15.93 3.86
CA GLN A 90 -21.59 17.27 3.30
C GLN A 90 -22.20 18.39 4.15
N GLU A 91 -23.32 18.16 4.85
CA GLU A 91 -23.93 19.16 5.73
C GLU A 91 -23.11 19.43 6.99
N ARG A 92 -22.33 18.45 7.44
CA ARG A 92 -21.50 18.57 8.64
C ARG A 92 -20.13 19.15 8.31
N GLU A 93 -19.48 18.60 7.29
CA GLU A 93 -18.12 18.93 6.89
C GLU A 93 -18.07 19.10 5.37
N SER A 94 -18.23 20.34 4.91
CA SER A 94 -18.13 20.64 3.48
C SER A 94 -16.74 20.29 2.95
N ARG A 95 -16.63 20.08 1.63
CA ARG A 95 -15.34 19.80 0.97
C ARG A 95 -14.28 20.86 1.26
N GLN A 96 -14.67 22.12 1.35
CA GLN A 96 -13.76 23.21 1.71
C GLN A 96 -13.22 23.04 3.14
N VAL A 97 -14.09 22.74 4.10
CA VAL A 97 -13.71 22.51 5.50
C VAL A 97 -12.77 21.30 5.61
N LEU A 98 -13.04 20.23 4.86
CA LEU A 98 -12.17 19.05 4.83
C LEU A 98 -10.77 19.37 4.29
N GLU A 99 -10.67 20.24 3.29
CA GLU A 99 -9.38 20.66 2.76
C GLU A 99 -8.61 21.54 3.77
N GLU A 100 -9.30 22.44 4.46
CA GLU A 100 -8.71 23.25 5.55
C GLU A 100 -8.22 22.36 6.71
N LEU A 101 -9.01 21.33 7.07
CA LEU A 101 -8.62 20.31 8.05
C LEU A 101 -7.39 19.54 7.58
N ARG A 102 -7.37 19.06 6.33
CA ARG A 102 -6.24 18.33 5.73
C ARG A 102 -4.94 19.14 5.79
N VAL A 103 -5.00 20.43 5.48
CA VAL A 103 -3.86 21.34 5.53
C VAL A 103 -3.40 21.58 6.97
N SER A 104 -4.33 21.84 7.89
CA SER A 104 -4.00 22.19 9.28
C SER A 104 -3.45 21.01 10.10
N MET A 105 -4.04 19.81 9.99
CA MET A 105 -3.60 18.63 10.72
C MET A 105 -2.49 17.85 10.02
N GLY A 106 -2.26 18.15 8.74
CA GLY A 106 -1.34 17.45 7.87
C GLY A 106 -1.92 16.16 7.30
N GLY A 107 -1.50 15.83 6.08
CA GLY A 107 -2.07 14.71 5.32
C GLY A 107 -1.97 13.34 6.00
N THR A 108 -1.09 13.14 7.00
CA THR A 108 -0.92 11.80 7.65
C THR A 108 -2.05 11.57 8.61
N ALA A 109 -2.26 12.55 9.48
CA ALA A 109 -3.35 12.52 10.43
C ALA A 109 -4.70 12.55 9.70
N PHE A 110 -4.81 13.29 8.59
CA PHE A 110 -6.01 13.27 7.76
C PHE A 110 -6.25 11.89 7.10
N SER A 111 -5.22 11.28 6.50
CA SER A 111 -5.35 9.95 5.88
C SER A 111 -5.81 8.90 6.90
N ALA A 112 -5.21 8.88 8.08
CA ALA A 112 -5.60 7.97 9.15
C ALA A 112 -7.03 8.28 9.67
N GLN A 113 -7.28 9.52 10.13
CA GLN A 113 -8.50 9.86 10.87
C GLN A 113 -9.74 10.04 9.97
N TYR A 114 -9.57 10.60 8.78
CA TYR A 114 -10.69 10.93 7.89
C TYR A 114 -10.85 9.93 6.74
N GLN A 115 -9.76 9.41 6.19
CA GLN A 115 -9.81 8.42 5.11
C GLN A 115 -9.69 6.96 5.59
N GLN A 116 -9.45 6.74 6.90
CA GLN A 116 -9.27 5.41 7.50
C GLN A 116 -8.14 4.60 6.83
N ASP A 117 -7.09 5.29 6.39
CA ASP A 117 -5.92 4.73 5.73
C ASP A 117 -4.63 5.22 6.42
N PRO A 118 -4.29 4.68 7.61
CA PRO A 118 -3.07 5.04 8.30
C PRO A 118 -1.85 4.43 7.60
N THR A 119 -0.96 5.30 7.11
CA THR A 119 0.33 4.88 6.56
C THR A 119 1.38 4.72 7.69
N PRO A 120 2.25 3.69 7.65
CA PRO A 120 3.33 3.54 8.62
C PRO A 120 4.21 4.79 8.73
N LEU A 121 4.67 5.10 9.93
CA LEU A 121 5.73 6.11 10.15
C LEU A 121 7.03 5.61 9.51
N GLY A 122 7.30 6.07 8.28
CA GLY A 122 8.45 5.63 7.47
C GLY A 122 8.06 5.07 6.10
N GLY A 123 6.77 4.87 5.83
CA GLY A 123 6.27 4.65 4.48
C GLY A 123 6.55 5.91 3.65
N SER A 124 7.51 5.80 2.73
CA SER A 124 7.89 6.91 1.87
C SER A 124 6.65 7.42 1.15
N ARG A 125 6.28 8.68 1.37
CA ARG A 125 5.15 9.31 0.68
C ARG A 125 5.53 9.56 -0.76
N ILE A 126 5.37 8.54 -1.58
CA ILE A 126 5.41 8.68 -3.03
C ILE A 126 4.21 9.53 -3.41
N ARG A 127 4.45 10.77 -3.86
CA ARG A 127 3.38 11.59 -4.43
C ARG A 127 3.39 11.43 -5.93
N TRP A 128 2.24 11.11 -6.51
CA TRP A 128 2.11 10.94 -7.96
C TRP A 128 2.53 12.18 -8.75
N GLU A 129 2.33 13.38 -8.19
CA GLU A 129 2.77 14.67 -8.76
C GLU A 129 4.29 14.80 -8.95
N TRP A 130 5.11 13.96 -8.31
CA TRP A 130 6.56 13.92 -8.51
C TRP A 130 6.98 13.16 -9.77
N PHE A 131 6.08 12.36 -10.34
CA PHE A 131 6.36 11.51 -11.50
C PHE A 131 5.71 12.11 -12.73
N GLY A 132 6.52 12.43 -13.73
CA GLY A 132 6.01 12.74 -15.07
C GLY A 132 5.41 11.49 -15.72
N SER A 133 4.44 11.69 -16.62
CA SER A 133 3.91 10.63 -17.50
C SER A 133 4.33 10.90 -18.94
N TYR A 134 4.38 9.84 -19.74
CA TYR A 134 4.66 9.91 -21.17
C TYR A 134 3.94 8.74 -21.87
N ASP A 135 3.48 8.95 -23.10
CA ASP A 135 2.65 7.96 -23.81
C ASP A 135 3.47 6.88 -24.53
N THR A 136 4.64 7.24 -25.06
CA THR A 136 5.49 6.32 -25.84
C THR A 136 6.95 6.58 -25.52
N PRO A 137 7.75 5.53 -25.23
CA PRO A 137 9.17 5.70 -24.99
C PRO A 137 9.87 6.21 -26.25
N LEU A 138 10.93 6.98 -26.04
CA LEU A 138 11.78 7.44 -27.15
C LEU A 138 12.51 6.23 -27.76
N PRO A 139 12.99 6.34 -29.01
CA PRO A 139 13.88 5.33 -29.57
C PRO A 139 15.11 5.13 -28.68
N ARG A 140 15.62 3.89 -28.60
CA ARG A 140 16.78 3.54 -27.76
C ARG A 140 17.97 4.50 -27.91
N GLY A 141 18.24 4.98 -29.12
CA GLY A 141 19.34 5.90 -29.42
C GLY A 141 19.22 7.30 -28.82
N ALA A 142 18.03 7.69 -28.32
CA ALA A 142 17.81 8.98 -27.66
C ALA A 142 18.19 8.95 -26.16
N TYR A 143 18.34 7.76 -25.57
CA TYR A 143 18.73 7.61 -24.18
C TYR A 143 20.25 7.61 -24.05
N GLN A 144 20.75 8.41 -23.12
CA GLN A 144 22.17 8.51 -22.75
C GLN A 144 22.64 7.21 -22.09
N CYS A 145 21.75 6.55 -21.36
CA CYS A 145 22.02 5.28 -20.67
C CYS A 145 20.70 4.51 -20.48
N VAL A 146 20.73 3.19 -20.64
CA VAL A 146 19.65 2.28 -20.30
C VAL A 146 20.13 1.25 -19.28
N VAL A 147 19.47 1.24 -18.13
CA VAL A 147 19.79 0.38 -16.99
C VAL A 147 18.63 -0.55 -16.70
N GLN A 148 18.94 -1.80 -16.40
CA GLN A 148 17.97 -2.78 -15.90
C GLN A 148 18.28 -3.15 -14.46
N ARG A 149 17.25 -3.18 -13.62
CA ARG A 149 17.36 -3.67 -12.25
C ARG A 149 16.37 -4.81 -12.05
N TRP A 150 16.87 -5.90 -11.49
CA TRP A 150 16.11 -7.11 -11.24
C TRP A 150 16.12 -7.46 -9.76
N ASP A 151 14.93 -7.63 -9.21
CA ASP A 151 14.70 -8.32 -7.94
C ASP A 151 14.32 -9.77 -8.27
N ALA A 152 15.19 -10.71 -7.91
CA ALA A 152 15.09 -12.09 -8.33
C ALA A 152 14.54 -12.96 -7.20
N ALA A 153 13.45 -13.69 -7.45
CA ALA A 153 13.01 -14.77 -6.59
C ALA A 153 13.65 -16.10 -7.05
N LEU A 154 14.19 -16.88 -6.12
CA LEU A 154 14.96 -18.10 -6.44
C LEU A 154 14.11 -19.34 -6.74
N THR A 155 12.80 -19.32 -6.48
CA THR A 155 11.93 -20.50 -6.55
C THR A 155 10.72 -20.26 -7.45
N ALA A 156 10.25 -21.31 -8.12
CA ALA A 156 9.17 -21.27 -9.11
C ALA A 156 7.92 -22.07 -8.71
N GLY A 157 7.48 -21.91 -7.46
CA GLY A 157 6.24 -22.49 -6.94
C GLY A 157 5.04 -21.55 -7.11
N PRO A 158 3.78 -22.06 -7.03
CA PRO A 158 2.57 -21.23 -7.00
C PRO A 158 2.53 -20.24 -5.83
N THR A 159 3.29 -20.54 -4.78
CA THR A 159 3.48 -19.73 -3.56
C THR A 159 4.80 -18.97 -3.57
N SER A 160 5.60 -19.04 -4.64
CA SER A 160 6.87 -18.33 -4.72
C SER A 160 6.69 -16.85 -5.04
N ASP A 161 7.66 -16.07 -4.59
CA ASP A 161 7.73 -14.64 -4.88
C ASP A 161 7.93 -14.39 -6.38
N PHE A 162 7.48 -13.22 -6.83
CA PHE A 162 7.70 -12.81 -8.21
C PHE A 162 9.13 -12.32 -8.37
N SER A 163 9.74 -12.65 -9.51
CA SER A 163 10.88 -11.88 -10.00
C SER A 163 10.38 -10.66 -10.76
N VAL A 164 10.94 -9.50 -10.45
CA VAL A 164 10.56 -8.21 -11.04
C VAL A 164 11.76 -7.59 -11.72
N GLY A 165 11.60 -7.17 -12.97
CA GLY A 165 12.59 -6.44 -13.75
C GLY A 165 12.07 -5.08 -14.16
N LEU A 166 12.84 -4.02 -13.90
CA LEU A 166 12.54 -2.67 -14.35
C LEU A 166 13.62 -2.20 -15.32
N THR A 167 13.22 -1.66 -16.47
CA THR A 167 14.12 -1.03 -17.44
C THR A 167 13.95 0.48 -17.38
N PHE A 168 15.04 1.21 -17.14
CA PHE A 168 15.06 2.67 -17.08
C PHE A 168 15.97 3.25 -18.15
N GLY A 169 15.54 4.33 -18.78
CA GLY A 169 16.35 5.13 -19.71
C GLY A 169 16.60 6.54 -19.17
N LEU A 170 17.84 7.00 -19.20
CA LEU A 170 18.21 8.37 -18.86
C LEU A 170 18.15 9.24 -20.12
N HIS A 171 17.30 10.26 -20.11
CA HIS A 171 17.19 11.25 -21.17
C HIS A 171 17.08 12.65 -20.55
N ASP A 172 17.94 13.57 -20.98
CA ASP A 172 18.01 14.96 -20.51
C ASP A 172 17.96 15.14 -18.98
N GLY A 173 18.65 14.26 -18.26
CA GLY A 173 18.71 14.29 -16.80
C GLY A 173 17.50 13.65 -16.09
N CYS A 174 16.51 13.16 -16.84
CA CYS A 174 15.32 12.48 -16.34
C CYS A 174 15.37 10.96 -16.60
N TRP A 175 14.93 10.18 -15.61
CA TRP A 175 14.78 8.73 -15.76
C TRP A 175 13.37 8.38 -16.22
N HIS A 176 13.27 7.67 -17.36
CA HIS A 176 12.02 7.16 -17.89
C HIS A 176 11.94 5.65 -17.59
N LEU A 177 10.85 5.17 -16.99
CA LEU A 177 10.59 3.74 -16.82
C LEU A 177 10.06 3.15 -18.13
N LEU A 178 10.90 2.44 -18.88
CA LEU A 178 10.64 1.97 -20.25
C LEU A 178 9.88 0.63 -20.31
N ASP A 179 10.14 -0.25 -19.34
CA ASP A 179 9.57 -1.59 -19.31
C ASP A 179 9.49 -2.09 -17.87
N LEU A 180 8.43 -2.83 -17.57
CA LEU A 180 8.20 -3.51 -16.30
C LEU A 180 7.84 -4.96 -16.58
N GLU A 181 8.70 -5.87 -16.15
CA GLU A 181 8.49 -7.30 -16.24
C GLU A 181 8.22 -7.86 -14.84
N ARG A 182 7.17 -8.68 -14.72
CA ARG A 182 6.84 -9.37 -13.46
C ARG A 182 6.43 -10.80 -13.75
N GLN A 183 7.28 -11.76 -13.40
CA GLN A 183 7.04 -13.19 -13.67
C GLN A 183 7.53 -14.10 -12.53
N ARG A 184 6.91 -15.28 -12.40
CA ARG A 184 7.39 -16.36 -11.53
C ARG A 184 8.11 -17.38 -12.39
N LEU A 185 9.43 -17.37 -12.33
CA LEU A 185 10.30 -18.22 -13.14
C LEU A 185 11.29 -18.92 -12.22
N ASP A 186 11.78 -20.08 -12.65
CA ASP A 186 12.95 -20.68 -12.01
C ASP A 186 14.21 -19.93 -12.46
N PHE A 187 15.34 -20.22 -11.81
CA PHE A 187 16.58 -19.50 -12.07
C PHE A 187 17.05 -19.58 -13.55
N PRO A 188 17.03 -20.75 -14.23
CA PRO A 188 17.37 -20.83 -15.65
C PRO A 188 16.47 -19.97 -16.53
N ASP A 189 15.16 -19.97 -16.30
CA ASP A 189 14.21 -19.22 -17.10
C ASP A 189 14.31 -17.71 -16.85
N LEU A 190 14.50 -17.33 -15.58
CA LEU A 190 14.75 -15.94 -15.21
C LEU A 190 16.01 -15.41 -15.89
N LYS A 191 17.11 -16.17 -15.88
CA LYS A 191 18.36 -15.77 -16.55
C LYS A 191 18.15 -15.53 -18.04
N ARG A 192 17.42 -16.42 -18.73
CA ARG A 192 17.07 -16.24 -20.15
C ARG A 192 16.22 -15.00 -20.37
N ARG A 193 15.27 -14.73 -19.46
CA ARG A 193 14.39 -13.56 -19.54
C ARG A 193 15.16 -12.25 -19.36
N VAL A 194 16.04 -12.19 -18.37
CA VAL A 194 16.96 -11.07 -18.12
C VAL A 194 17.79 -10.76 -19.36
N GLN A 195 18.42 -11.79 -19.94
CA GLN A 195 19.23 -11.63 -21.15
C GLN A 195 18.42 -11.17 -22.37
N GLY A 196 17.20 -11.71 -22.54
CA GLY A 196 16.30 -11.32 -23.62
C GLY A 196 15.84 -9.86 -23.51
N LEU A 197 15.50 -9.40 -22.30
CA LEU A 197 15.14 -8.01 -22.04
C LEU A 197 16.33 -7.06 -22.20
N ALA A 198 17.52 -7.48 -21.76
CA ALA A 198 18.75 -6.71 -21.96
C ALA A 198 19.06 -6.53 -23.45
N ALA A 199 18.91 -7.59 -24.26
CA ALA A 199 19.10 -7.53 -25.70
C ALA A 199 18.04 -6.66 -26.40
N ARG A 200 16.76 -6.80 -26.02
CA ARG A 200 15.65 -6.01 -26.57
C ARG A 200 15.89 -4.51 -26.44
N TRP A 201 16.38 -4.09 -25.27
CA TRP A 201 16.61 -2.68 -24.96
C TRP A 201 18.05 -2.24 -25.20
N ASN A 202 18.94 -3.13 -25.66
CA ASN A 202 20.38 -2.89 -25.72
C ASN A 202 20.87 -2.20 -24.43
N ALA A 203 20.61 -2.84 -23.28
CA ALA A 203 20.89 -2.26 -21.97
C ALA A 203 22.40 -2.09 -21.75
N ASP A 204 22.80 -0.93 -21.22
CA ASP A 204 24.20 -0.61 -20.90
C ASP A 204 24.64 -1.28 -19.59
N VAL A 205 23.71 -1.38 -18.63
CA VAL A 205 23.97 -1.98 -17.32
C VAL A 205 22.79 -2.86 -16.92
N VAL A 206 23.08 -4.07 -16.45
CA VAL A 206 22.10 -4.98 -15.84
C VAL A 206 22.54 -5.28 -14.42
N VAL A 207 21.70 -4.92 -13.45
CA VAL A 207 21.92 -5.16 -12.03
C VAL A 207 20.89 -6.18 -11.57
N VAL A 208 21.36 -7.27 -10.95
CA VAL A 208 20.49 -8.29 -10.35
C VAL A 208 20.77 -8.32 -8.86
N GLU A 209 19.73 -8.14 -8.06
CA GLU A 209 19.84 -8.21 -6.60
C GLU A 209 20.06 -9.65 -6.15
N HIS A 210 20.90 -9.83 -5.13
CA HIS A 210 21.17 -11.13 -4.55
C HIS A 210 20.00 -11.55 -3.66
N ALA A 211 19.29 -12.59 -4.08
CA ALA A 211 18.43 -13.34 -3.19
C ALA A 211 19.27 -14.18 -2.22
N GLY A 212 19.47 -13.67 -1.01
CA GLY A 212 20.14 -14.41 0.07
C GLY A 212 21.65 -14.13 0.19
N SER A 213 22.08 -13.92 1.44
CA SER A 213 23.41 -13.52 1.91
C SER A 213 24.63 -14.15 1.20
N GLY A 214 25.59 -13.30 0.78
CA GLY A 214 26.98 -13.70 0.52
C GLY A 214 27.59 -13.07 -0.73
N ILE A 215 28.59 -12.20 -0.55
CA ILE A 215 29.31 -11.50 -1.61
C ILE A 215 29.97 -12.49 -2.60
N SER A 216 29.68 -12.32 -3.89
CA SER A 216 30.57 -12.71 -4.97
C SER A 216 30.41 -11.73 -6.14
N ARG A 217 31.40 -10.84 -6.31
CA ARG A 217 31.52 -9.98 -7.49
C ARG A 217 31.90 -10.87 -8.68
N CYS A 218 31.06 -10.92 -9.71
CA CYS A 218 31.53 -11.25 -11.06
C CYS A 218 31.90 -9.95 -11.76
N SER A 219 33.19 -9.62 -11.70
CA SER A 219 33.82 -8.69 -12.64
C SER A 219 34.26 -9.49 -13.87
N ASN A 220 34.09 -8.93 -15.07
CA ASN A 220 34.87 -9.34 -16.24
C ASN A 220 36.35 -9.03 -16.01
#